data_AF-A0A9P4HSQ1-F1
#
_entry.id   AF-A0A9P4HSQ1-F1
#
_cell.length_a   1.000
_cell.length_b   1.000
_cell.length_c   1.000
_cell.angle_alpha   90.00
_cell.angle_beta   90.00
_cell.angle_gamma   90.00
#
_symmetry.space_group_name_H-M   'P 1'
#
loop_
_entity.id
_entity.type
_entity.pdbx_description
1 polymer ?
#
loop_
_entity_poly.entity_id
_entity_poly.type
_entity_poly.pdbx_seq_one_letter_code
_entity_poly.pdbx_strand_id
1 'polypeptide(L)'
;PDLTLPTHAPELTQHDNYAWDSASFALYSLITLPLSTLQTIATTLEAQWTLISPSQHMIRLPPSPIHANRPLSAVLAAHIALDKEVTPPVAGQNANGNLGWYPVAFIVVVGAEWEDGGLLFVSVDDELWEESESGKLVSFRFRAEDAYDLL
;
A
#
# COMPACT_ATOMS: atom_id res chain seq x y z
N PRO A 1 -8.10 2.93 17.02
CA PRO A 1 -8.80 2.86 15.71
C PRO A 1 -9.36 1.46 15.52
N ASP A 2 -10.48 1.30 14.81
CA ASP A 2 -10.96 -0.02 14.40
C ASP A 2 -10.10 -0.52 13.23
N LEU A 3 -9.38 -1.63 13.44
CA LEU A 3 -8.45 -2.23 12.49
C LEU A 3 -9.03 -3.48 11.82
N THR A 4 -10.33 -3.72 11.95
CA THR A 4 -10.97 -4.84 11.27
C THR A 4 -11.01 -4.62 9.76
N LEU A 5 -10.70 -5.68 9.01
CA LEU A 5 -10.80 -5.75 7.55
C LEU A 5 -11.94 -6.70 7.18
N PRO A 6 -12.61 -6.47 6.03
CA PRO A 6 -13.40 -7.55 5.43
C PRO A 6 -12.48 -8.72 5.10
N THR A 7 -13.02 -9.94 5.12
CA THR A 7 -12.23 -11.14 4.83
C THR A 7 -11.67 -11.13 3.41
N HIS A 8 -12.40 -10.53 2.45
CA HIS A 8 -12.02 -10.46 1.05
C HIS A 8 -12.29 -9.07 0.47
N ALA A 9 -11.46 -8.67 -0.49
CA ALA A 9 -11.58 -7.48 -1.33
C ALA A 9 -11.14 -7.83 -2.78
N PRO A 10 -11.98 -8.54 -3.55
CA PRO A 10 -11.67 -8.94 -4.92
C PRO A 10 -11.45 -7.75 -5.86
N GLU A 11 -11.87 -6.55 -5.48
CA GLU A 11 -11.60 -5.33 -6.24
C GLU A 11 -10.10 -5.02 -6.37
N LEU A 12 -9.27 -5.48 -5.42
CA LEU A 12 -7.83 -5.27 -5.47
C LEU A 12 -7.13 -6.13 -6.54
N THR A 13 -7.72 -7.28 -6.92
CA THR A 13 -7.17 -8.21 -7.92
C THR A 13 -7.62 -7.89 -9.35
N GLN A 14 -8.33 -6.78 -9.57
CA GLN A 14 -8.79 -6.41 -10.91
C GLN A 14 -7.65 -6.00 -11.86
N HIS A 15 -6.45 -5.82 -11.33
CA HIS A 15 -5.29 -5.31 -12.06
C HIS A 15 -4.20 -6.36 -12.31
N ASP A 16 -4.50 -7.66 -12.14
CA ASP A 16 -3.51 -8.76 -12.27
C ASP A 16 -2.81 -8.82 -13.64
N ASN A 17 -3.45 -8.31 -14.70
CA ASN A 17 -2.88 -8.26 -16.05
C ASN A 17 -2.10 -6.96 -16.36
N TYR A 18 -1.82 -6.13 -15.36
CA TYR A 18 -1.03 -4.89 -15.50
C TYR A 18 0.36 -5.07 -14.89
N ALA A 19 1.34 -4.32 -15.38
CA ALA A 19 2.67 -4.26 -14.80
C ALA A 19 2.70 -3.30 -13.60
N TRP A 20 3.31 -3.73 -12.52
CA TRP A 20 3.31 -3.05 -11.21
C TRP A 20 4.70 -3.04 -10.57
N ASP A 21 5.71 -3.57 -11.28
CA ASP A 21 7.13 -3.51 -10.91
C ASP A 21 7.57 -2.07 -10.58
N SER A 22 6.99 -1.08 -11.28
CA SER A 22 7.27 0.35 -11.12
C SER A 22 6.29 1.12 -10.21
N ALA A 23 5.33 0.42 -9.61
CA ALA A 23 4.26 1.05 -8.84
C ALA A 23 4.72 1.43 -7.42
N SER A 24 4.09 2.46 -6.85
CA SER A 24 4.33 2.90 -5.47
C SER A 24 3.27 2.37 -4.51
N PHE A 25 3.66 2.01 -3.29
CA PHE A 25 2.73 1.82 -2.19
C PHE A 25 2.13 3.16 -1.76
N ALA A 26 0.83 3.15 -1.47
CA ALA A 26 0.13 4.29 -0.89
C ALA A 26 0.30 4.30 0.64
N LEU A 27 0.65 5.45 1.22
CA LEU A 27 0.71 5.68 2.67
C LEU A 27 -0.50 6.50 3.15
N TYR A 28 -1.31 5.88 4.00
CA TYR A 28 -2.47 6.49 4.65
C TYR A 28 -2.25 6.66 6.15
N SER A 29 -3.15 7.39 6.82
CA SER A 29 -3.14 7.56 8.28
C SER A 29 -4.54 7.47 8.88
N LEU A 30 -4.72 6.66 9.92
CA LEU A 30 -5.94 6.60 10.75
C LEU A 30 -5.90 7.57 11.94
N ILE A 31 -4.77 8.24 12.15
CA ILE A 31 -4.59 9.27 13.16
C ILE A 31 -4.35 10.63 12.50
N THR A 32 -4.62 11.70 13.25
CA THR A 32 -4.32 13.06 12.79
C THR A 32 -2.82 13.30 12.88
N LEU A 33 -2.17 13.40 11.72
CA LEU A 33 -0.77 13.80 11.61
C LEU A 33 -0.65 14.97 10.63
N PRO A 34 0.31 15.89 10.84
CA PRO A 34 0.69 16.86 9.82
C PRO A 34 1.13 16.15 8.54
N LEU A 35 0.80 16.72 7.37
CA LEU A 35 1.27 16.18 6.08
C LEU A 35 2.80 16.09 6.02
N SER A 36 3.51 17.05 6.62
CA SER A 36 4.98 17.01 6.73
C SER A 36 5.47 15.78 7.47
N THR A 37 4.75 15.34 8.51
CA THR A 37 5.09 14.11 9.24
C THR A 37 4.85 12.88 8.37
N LEU A 38 3.74 12.82 7.64
CA LEU A 38 3.50 11.71 6.70
C LEU A 38 4.54 11.66 5.58
N GLN A 39 5.00 12.81 5.09
CA GLN A 39 6.11 12.89 4.15
C GLN A 39 7.40 12.35 4.77
N THR A 40 7.71 12.72 6.02
CA THR A 40 8.86 12.15 6.75
C THR A 40 8.75 10.63 6.85
N ILE A 41 7.59 10.08 7.20
CA ILE A 41 7.37 8.64 7.27
C ILE A 41 7.61 7.99 5.90
N ALA A 42 7.01 8.52 4.84
CA ALA A 42 7.20 8.00 3.49
C ALA A 42 8.68 7.95 3.09
N THR A 43 9.42 9.05 3.32
CA THR A 43 10.85 9.13 3.03
C THR A 43 11.69 8.20 3.91
N THR A 44 11.36 8.05 5.19
CA THR A 44 12.07 7.12 6.09
C THR A 44 11.91 5.68 5.65
N LEU A 45 10.69 5.27 5.32
CA LEU A 45 10.39 3.92 4.85
C LEU A 45 11.02 3.65 3.48
N GLU A 46 10.99 4.64 2.57
CA GLU A 46 11.70 4.58 1.30
C GLU A 46 13.23 4.45 1.48
N ALA A 47 13.81 5.13 2.47
CA ALA A 47 15.24 5.04 2.75
C ALA A 47 15.66 3.61 3.17
N GLN A 48 14.82 2.89 3.93
CA GLN A 48 15.11 1.49 4.28
C GLN A 48 15.13 0.58 3.04
N TRP A 49 14.32 0.89 2.03
CA TRP A 49 14.25 0.13 0.79
C TRP A 49 15.30 0.48 -0.25
N THR A 50 15.67 1.75 -0.38
CA THR A 50 16.70 2.20 -1.33
C THR A 50 18.09 1.65 -1.01
N LEU A 51 18.32 1.17 0.22
CA LEU A 51 19.49 0.37 0.56
C LEU A 51 19.59 -0.94 -0.26
N ILE A 52 18.46 -1.41 -0.81
CA ILE A 52 18.35 -2.66 -1.58
C ILE A 52 18.04 -2.39 -3.06
N SER A 53 17.25 -1.35 -3.41
CA SER A 53 16.92 -0.99 -4.80
C SER A 53 16.80 0.55 -5.01
N PRO A 54 17.81 1.22 -5.60
CA PRO A 54 17.92 2.69 -5.56
C PRO A 54 17.11 3.48 -6.60
N SER A 55 16.33 2.83 -7.49
CA SER A 55 15.79 3.52 -8.69
C SER A 55 14.29 3.82 -8.72
N GLN A 56 13.55 3.67 -7.60
CA GLN A 56 12.09 3.80 -7.65
C GLN A 56 11.49 4.39 -6.37
N HIS A 57 10.62 5.39 -6.54
CA HIS A 57 9.80 5.92 -5.44
C HIS A 57 8.79 4.87 -5.00
N MET A 58 9.14 4.13 -3.96
CA MET A 58 8.34 2.97 -3.56
C MET A 58 7.18 3.36 -2.62
N ILE A 59 7.19 4.56 -2.04
CA ILE A 59 6.09 5.06 -1.19
C ILE A 59 5.70 6.47 -1.61
N ARG A 60 4.41 6.70 -1.78
CA ARG A 60 3.85 8.03 -2.06
C ARG A 60 2.60 8.29 -1.20
N LEU A 61 2.32 9.57 -0.97
CA LEU A 61 1.06 9.99 -0.35
C LEU A 61 -0.03 10.10 -1.43
N PRO A 62 -1.16 9.40 -1.30
CA PRO A 62 -2.29 9.56 -2.21
C PRO A 62 -2.96 10.94 -2.02
N PRO A 63 -3.87 11.35 -2.92
CA PRO A 63 -4.53 12.67 -2.85
C PRO A 63 -5.28 12.95 -1.53
N SER A 64 -5.79 11.90 -0.88
CA SER A 64 -6.46 11.98 0.43
C SER A 64 -5.82 10.97 1.40
N PRO A 65 -4.69 11.31 2.06
CA PRO A 65 -3.94 10.36 2.86
C PRO A 65 -4.46 10.25 4.31
N ILE A 66 -5.21 11.22 4.82
CA ILE A 66 -5.61 11.29 6.24
C ILE A 66 -7.07 10.86 6.41
N HIS A 67 -7.27 9.75 7.13
CA HIS A 67 -8.55 9.14 7.50
C HIS A 67 -8.71 9.10 9.03
N ALA A 68 -8.39 10.22 9.70
CA ALA A 68 -8.41 10.31 11.15
C ALA A 68 -9.76 9.91 11.76
N ASN A 69 -9.73 9.08 12.81
CA ASN A 69 -10.91 8.55 13.51
C ASN A 69 -11.88 7.73 12.63
N ARG A 70 -11.42 7.22 11.49
CA ARG A 70 -12.17 6.30 10.64
C ARG A 70 -11.71 4.85 10.89
N PRO A 71 -12.54 3.84 10.56
CA PRO A 71 -12.09 2.45 10.55
C PRO A 71 -11.11 2.20 9.39
N LEU A 72 -10.30 1.15 9.51
CA LEU A 72 -9.37 0.71 8.45
C LEU A 72 -10.10 0.40 7.13
N SER A 73 -11.34 -0.08 7.19
CA SER A 73 -12.19 -0.28 6.02
C SER A 73 -12.42 0.99 5.19
N ALA A 74 -12.34 2.19 5.79
CA ALA A 74 -12.43 3.44 5.05
C ALA A 74 -11.16 3.72 4.22
N VAL A 75 -10.00 3.28 4.70
CA VAL A 75 -8.74 3.36 3.94
C VAL A 75 -8.76 2.34 2.80
N LEU A 76 -9.23 1.12 3.06
CA LEU A 76 -9.41 0.10 2.01
C LEU A 76 -10.30 0.64 0.87
N ALA A 77 -11.46 1.23 1.20
CA ALA A 77 -12.33 1.81 0.19
C ALA A 77 -11.66 2.94 -0.60
N ALA A 78 -10.87 3.78 0.07
CA ALA A 78 -10.11 4.85 -0.58
C ALA A 78 -9.03 4.30 -1.52
N HIS A 79 -8.35 3.22 -1.11
CA HIS A 79 -7.34 2.55 -1.92
C HIS A 79 -7.95 1.83 -3.13
N ILE A 80 -9.10 1.18 -2.98
CA ILE A 80 -9.86 0.60 -4.10
C ILE A 80 -10.22 1.71 -5.11
N ALA A 81 -10.76 2.83 -4.63
CA ALA A 81 -11.20 3.96 -5.46
C ALA A 81 -10.05 4.82 -6.03
N LEU A 82 -8.82 4.62 -5.58
CA LEU A 82 -7.66 5.37 -6.06
C LEU A 82 -7.42 5.08 -7.54
N ASP A 83 -7.38 6.14 -8.35
CA ASP A 83 -6.92 6.07 -9.74
C ASP A 83 -5.52 5.47 -9.77
N LYS A 84 -5.38 4.31 -10.40
CA LYS A 84 -4.12 3.55 -10.45
C LYS A 84 -3.08 4.17 -11.39
N GLU A 85 -3.37 5.32 -11.98
CA GLU A 85 -2.46 6.06 -12.87
C GLU A 85 -1.99 5.19 -14.04
N VAL A 86 -2.92 4.44 -14.65
CA VAL A 86 -2.60 3.48 -15.70
C VAL A 86 -1.99 4.19 -16.91
N THR A 87 -0.78 3.79 -17.28
CA THR A 87 -0.09 4.24 -18.50
C THR A 87 -0.01 3.11 -19.53
N PRO A 88 0.17 3.43 -20.83
CA PRO A 88 0.33 2.41 -21.86
C PRO A 88 1.50 1.44 -21.57
N PRO A 89 1.40 0.17 -22.00
CA PRO A 89 2.45 -0.82 -21.78
C PRO A 89 3.73 -0.45 -22.52
N VAL A 90 4.87 -0.89 -21.99
CA VAL A 90 6.15 -0.75 -22.68
C VAL A 90 6.19 -1.71 -23.87
N ALA A 91 6.76 -1.28 -25.00
CA ALA A 91 6.87 -2.11 -26.19
C ALA A 91 7.56 -3.45 -25.88
N GLY A 92 6.88 -4.57 -26.19
CA GLY A 92 7.38 -5.93 -25.95
C GLY A 92 6.97 -6.56 -24.61
N GLN A 93 6.20 -5.88 -23.76
CA GLN A 93 5.58 -6.47 -22.58
C GLN A 93 4.16 -6.99 -22.87
N ASN A 94 3.81 -8.14 -22.28
CA ASN A 94 2.47 -8.73 -22.33
C ASN A 94 1.57 -8.23 -21.18
N ALA A 95 1.64 -6.94 -20.86
CA ALA A 95 0.78 -6.30 -19.86
C ALA A 95 -0.21 -5.35 -20.54
N ASN A 96 -1.37 -5.13 -19.92
CA ASN A 96 -2.38 -4.18 -20.41
C ASN A 96 -1.95 -2.71 -20.22
N GLY A 97 -0.95 -2.45 -19.37
CA GLY A 97 -0.43 -1.14 -19.03
C GLY A 97 0.49 -1.20 -17.82
N ASN A 98 1.04 -0.05 -17.41
CA ASN A 98 1.81 0.08 -16.17
C ASN A 98 1.01 0.85 -15.13
N LEU A 99 1.01 0.38 -13.88
CA LEU A 99 0.36 1.04 -12.75
C LEU A 99 1.33 2.02 -12.10
N GLY A 100 0.82 3.19 -11.71
CA GLY A 100 1.54 4.10 -10.82
C GLY A 100 1.40 3.72 -9.35
N TRP A 101 0.27 3.10 -8.96
CA TRP A 101 -0.01 2.71 -7.58
C TRP A 101 -0.12 1.20 -7.45
N TYR A 102 0.50 0.66 -6.41
CA TYR A 102 0.49 -0.76 -6.11
C TYR A 102 -0.95 -1.19 -5.75
N PRO A 103 -1.56 -2.15 -6.46
CA PRO A 103 -3.01 -2.36 -6.39
C PRO A 103 -3.43 -3.25 -5.23
N VAL A 104 -2.58 -4.19 -4.81
CA VAL A 104 -2.93 -5.26 -3.86
C VAL A 104 -2.40 -5.00 -2.45
N ALA A 105 -1.70 -3.89 -2.21
CA ALA A 105 -1.13 -3.59 -0.90
C ALA A 105 -0.91 -2.10 -0.66
N PHE A 106 -0.97 -1.71 0.61
CA PHE A 106 -0.77 -0.33 1.08
C PHE A 106 -0.36 -0.27 2.55
N ILE A 107 0.14 0.90 2.98
CA ILE A 107 0.63 1.14 4.34
C ILE A 107 -0.29 2.12 5.06
N VAL A 108 -0.50 1.89 6.36
CA VAL A 108 -1.35 2.72 7.21
C VAL A 108 -0.63 3.08 8.51
N VAL A 109 -0.57 4.37 8.82
CA VAL A 109 -0.16 4.86 10.14
C VAL A 109 -1.34 4.75 11.10
N VAL A 110 -1.18 3.95 12.15
CA VAL A 110 -2.22 3.65 13.16
C VAL A 110 -1.89 4.21 14.55
N GLY A 111 -0.65 4.66 14.78
CA GLY A 111 -0.15 5.21 16.04
C GLY A 111 0.88 6.32 15.82
N ALA A 112 1.06 7.21 16.80
CA ALA A 112 2.00 8.33 16.71
C ALA A 112 3.46 7.86 16.87
N GLU A 113 3.63 6.76 17.60
CA GLU A 113 4.81 5.92 17.73
C GLU A 113 5.08 5.06 16.47
N TRP A 114 5.03 5.70 15.30
CA TRP A 114 5.13 5.02 14.00
C TRP A 114 6.47 4.30 13.80
N GLU A 115 7.54 4.71 14.47
CA GLU A 115 8.86 4.07 14.37
C GLU A 115 8.85 2.63 14.97
N ASP A 116 8.14 2.42 16.09
CA ASP A 116 8.25 1.20 16.91
C ASP A 116 7.08 0.21 16.79
N GLY A 117 6.01 0.58 16.08
CA GLY A 117 4.83 -0.28 15.93
C GLY A 117 3.51 0.42 15.61
N GLY A 118 3.58 1.72 15.28
CA GLY A 118 2.45 2.50 14.77
C GLY A 118 2.20 2.34 13.27
N LEU A 119 2.87 1.40 12.58
CA LEU A 119 2.66 1.11 11.16
C LEU A 119 1.96 -0.23 10.96
N LEU A 120 1.08 -0.27 9.97
CA LEU A 120 0.33 -1.46 9.55
C LEU A 120 0.50 -1.63 8.04
N PHE A 121 0.95 -2.80 7.62
CA PHE A 121 0.92 -3.20 6.22
C PHE A 121 -0.37 -3.99 5.96
N VAL A 122 -1.05 -3.69 4.87
CA VAL A 122 -2.27 -4.39 4.44
C VAL A 122 -2.03 -4.88 3.02
N SER A 123 -2.26 -6.17 2.78
CA SER A 123 -2.13 -6.77 1.45
C SER A 123 -3.17 -7.83 1.18
N VAL A 124 -3.33 -8.17 -0.10
CA VAL A 124 -3.92 -9.46 -0.49
C VAL A 124 -2.94 -10.57 -0.11
N ASP A 125 -3.47 -11.69 0.37
CA ASP A 125 -2.70 -12.90 0.70
C ASP A 125 -2.34 -13.66 -0.58
N ASP A 126 -1.05 -13.64 -0.92
CA ASP A 126 -0.52 -14.24 -2.13
C ASP A 126 -0.35 -15.76 -2.05
N GLU A 127 -0.54 -16.40 -0.89
CA GLU A 127 -0.43 -17.86 -0.80
C GLU A 127 -1.69 -18.57 -1.31
N LEU A 128 -2.75 -17.82 -1.62
CA LEU A 128 -4.09 -18.34 -1.85
C LEU A 128 -4.71 -17.91 -3.19
N TRP A 129 -3.89 -17.57 -4.20
CA TRP A 129 -4.34 -17.37 -5.60
C TRP A 129 -4.93 -18.64 -6.26
N GLU A 130 -5.27 -19.68 -5.49
CA GLU A 130 -6.23 -20.70 -5.95
C GLU A 130 -7.63 -20.05 -6.05
N GLU A 131 -8.31 -20.28 -7.18
CA GLU A 131 -9.52 -19.57 -7.66
C GLU A 131 -10.69 -19.40 -6.65
N SER A 132 -10.64 -20.00 -5.47
CA SER A 132 -11.67 -19.94 -4.42
C SER A 132 -11.46 -18.87 -3.33
N GLU A 133 -10.28 -18.25 -3.18
CA GLU A 133 -10.00 -17.24 -2.12
C GLU A 133 -9.43 -15.90 -2.67
N SER A 134 -9.77 -15.51 -3.90
CA SER A 134 -9.30 -14.27 -4.52
C SER A 134 -9.52 -13.03 -3.65
N GLY A 135 -8.48 -12.24 -3.43
CA GLY A 135 -8.57 -10.96 -2.72
C GLY A 135 -8.70 -11.10 -1.20
N LYS A 136 -8.37 -12.24 -0.60
CA LYS A 136 -8.29 -12.38 0.86
C LYS A 136 -7.31 -11.36 1.44
N LEU A 137 -7.74 -10.65 2.47
CA LEU A 137 -6.91 -9.59 3.08
C LEU A 137 -6.17 -10.09 4.31
N VAL A 138 -4.90 -9.74 4.38
CA VAL A 138 -4.05 -9.89 5.57
C VAL A 138 -3.50 -8.53 5.99
N SER A 139 -3.20 -8.39 7.27
CA SER A 139 -2.52 -7.22 7.79
C SER A 139 -1.63 -7.56 8.95
N PHE A 140 -0.48 -6.93 9.03
CA PHE A 140 0.44 -7.08 10.14
C PHE A 140 1.13 -5.76 10.47
N ARG A 141 1.54 -5.63 11.73
CA ARG A 141 2.30 -4.48 12.20
C ARG A 141 3.77 -4.71 11.93
N PHE A 142 4.47 -3.64 11.62
CA PHE A 142 5.91 -3.66 11.39
C PHE A 142 6.54 -2.38 11.96
N ARG A 143 7.85 -2.41 12.18
CA ARG A 143 8.62 -1.23 12.56
C ARG A 143 9.16 -0.53 11.33
N ALA A 144 9.43 0.76 11.44
CA ALA A 144 10.00 1.49 10.31
C ALA A 144 11.34 0.89 9.84
N GLU A 145 12.16 0.37 10.76
CA GLU A 145 13.43 -0.30 10.46
C GLU A 145 13.26 -1.62 9.68
N ASP A 146 12.14 -2.30 9.86
CA ASP A 146 11.85 -3.61 9.24
C ASP A 146 11.13 -3.46 7.88
N ALA A 147 10.97 -2.24 7.37
CA ALA A 147 10.22 -1.99 6.15
C ALA A 147 10.76 -2.81 4.96
N TYR A 148 12.06 -3.08 4.92
CA TYR A 148 12.71 -3.84 3.86
C TYR A 148 12.25 -5.30 3.73
N ASP A 149 11.67 -5.89 4.78
CA ASP A 149 11.16 -7.27 4.80
C ASP A 149 9.74 -7.39 4.21
N LEU A 150 9.13 -6.29 3.75
CA LEU A 150 7.76 -6.27 3.21
C LEU A 150 7.64 -6.72 1.73
N LEU A 151 8.75 -7.08 1.07
CA LEU A 151 8.84 -7.47 -0.34
C LEU A 151 9.41 -8.87 -0.54
#